data_AF-A0A6L6Q0U5-F1
#
_entry.id   AF-A0A6L6Q0U5-F1
#
_cell.length_a   1.000
_cell.length_b   1.000
_cell.length_c   1.000
_cell.angle_alpha   90.00
_cell.angle_beta   90.00
_cell.angle_gamma   90.00
#
_symmetry.space_group_name_H-M   'P 1'
#
loop_
_entity.id
_entity.type
_entity.pdbx_description
1 polymer ?
#
loop_
_entity_poly.entity_id
_entity_poly.type
_entity_poly.pdbx_seq_one_letter_code
_entity_poly.pdbx_strand_id
1 'polypeptide(L)'
;MKTRPYVILTPSYCVSAGVRVMHQLCHELNMLGFDASILITSNISPPGTPVINPLWNTPVINNQARENWEAINNEAIFIAPDDLDGNPLNCKRLVYYVLGRENVAPADDYYRFYYTRAFPMDKTKEVPTLLLLPVDLSLFNANNTPERTQDMVWMGKNPEHWPNRPPNVVPITYKWPPTREELAAHLRQTRYLYTYDAVSCTNTEAVLCGAVVIVKHISYHGWEWTKADMEATEFGIGGFAFDESEAELQRAYDTRIELVQKVRETVASFRPKLLELADHTQWLFKD
;
A
#
# COMPACT_ATOMS: atom_id res chain seq x y z
N MET A 1 -17.62 18.74 20.41
CA MET A 1 -16.22 19.18 20.41
C MET A 1 -15.78 19.31 18.96
N LYS A 2 -15.11 20.39 18.55
CA LYS A 2 -14.60 20.51 17.17
C LYS A 2 -13.41 19.55 17.05
N THR A 3 -13.45 18.62 16.09
CA THR A 3 -12.30 17.74 15.80
C THR A 3 -11.16 18.57 15.21
N ARG A 4 -9.92 18.18 15.51
CA ARG A 4 -8.73 18.76 14.88
C ARG A 4 -8.66 18.33 13.41
N PRO A 5 -8.25 19.23 12.50
CA PRO A 5 -8.05 18.86 11.10
C PRO A 5 -6.84 17.92 10.95
N TYR A 6 -6.80 17.16 9.87
CA TYR A 6 -5.67 16.33 9.48
C TYR A 6 -4.88 16.95 8.34
N VAL A 7 -3.55 16.87 8.43
CA VAL A 7 -2.64 17.20 7.33
C VAL A 7 -1.77 15.99 7.03
N ILE A 8 -1.92 15.43 5.83
CA ILE A 8 -1.17 14.27 5.38
C ILE A 8 0.06 14.74 4.60
N LEU A 9 1.24 14.39 5.10
CA LEU A 9 2.50 14.65 4.42
C LEU A 9 2.73 13.55 3.38
N THR A 10 2.83 13.91 2.10
CA THR A 10 3.07 12.90 1.06
C THR A 10 3.63 13.53 -0.22
N PRO A 11 4.40 12.79 -1.04
CA PRO A 11 4.74 13.24 -2.38
C PRO A 11 3.52 13.48 -3.29
N SER A 12 3.76 14.10 -4.45
CA SER A 12 2.78 14.15 -5.55
C SER A 12 2.27 12.75 -5.92
N TYR A 13 0.99 12.63 -6.28
CA TYR A 13 0.36 11.36 -6.67
C TYR A 13 1.12 10.67 -7.81
N CYS A 14 1.41 9.38 -7.65
CA CYS A 14 2.14 8.59 -8.63
C CYS A 14 1.77 7.09 -8.55
N VAL A 15 2.49 6.23 -9.28
CA VAL A 15 2.26 4.77 -9.31
C VAL A 15 2.64 4.06 -8.00
N SER A 16 3.40 4.70 -7.11
CA SER A 16 3.80 4.10 -5.82
C SER A 16 2.58 3.79 -4.95
N ALA A 17 2.47 2.54 -4.49
CA ALA A 17 1.38 2.11 -3.63
C ALA A 17 1.30 2.91 -2.33
N GLY A 18 2.43 3.18 -1.68
CA GLY A 18 2.46 3.97 -0.44
C GLY A 18 1.94 5.40 -0.65
N VAL A 19 2.34 6.06 -1.74
CA VAL A 19 1.84 7.40 -2.09
C VAL A 19 0.34 7.37 -2.35
N ARG A 20 -0.14 6.36 -3.09
CA ARG A 20 -1.58 6.18 -3.34
C ARG A 20 -2.37 5.97 -2.06
N VAL A 21 -1.84 5.19 -1.11
CA VAL A 21 -2.43 4.98 0.22
C VAL A 21 -2.55 6.30 0.99
N MET A 22 -1.51 7.13 0.99
CA MET A 22 -1.54 8.42 1.70
C MET A 22 -2.56 9.40 1.11
N HIS A 23 -2.63 9.48 -0.23
CA HIS A 23 -3.66 10.30 -0.90
C HIS A 23 -5.07 9.76 -0.63
N GLN A 24 -5.26 8.45 -0.67
CA GLN A 24 -6.56 7.85 -0.41
C GLN A 24 -6.97 7.99 1.06
N LEU A 25 -6.03 7.97 2.00
CA LEU A 25 -6.31 8.23 3.41
C LEU A 25 -6.93 9.62 3.62
N CYS A 26 -6.40 10.66 2.95
CA CYS A 26 -6.98 12.00 2.99
C CYS A 26 -8.42 12.00 2.46
N HIS A 27 -8.65 11.33 1.33
CA HIS A 27 -9.97 11.18 0.76
C HIS A 27 -10.95 10.50 1.73
N GLU A 28 -10.57 9.36 2.31
CA GLU A 28 -11.45 8.58 3.18
C GLU A 28 -11.74 9.31 4.51
N LEU A 29 -10.77 10.05 5.07
CA LEU A 29 -11.03 10.93 6.22
C LEU A 29 -12.07 12.00 5.89
N ASN A 30 -11.94 12.66 4.73
CA ASN A 30 -12.93 13.63 4.25
C ASN A 30 -14.30 12.98 4.03
N MET A 31 -14.36 11.76 3.50
CA MET A 31 -15.62 11.02 3.31
C MET A 31 -16.30 10.65 4.63
N LEU A 32 -15.54 10.54 5.72
CA LEU A 32 -16.05 10.32 7.08
C LEU A 32 -16.43 11.64 7.80
N GLY A 33 -16.26 12.79 7.16
CA GLY A 33 -16.63 14.10 7.70
C GLY A 33 -15.53 14.81 8.50
N PHE A 34 -14.30 14.30 8.50
CA PHE A 34 -13.15 15.03 9.03
C PHE A 34 -12.69 16.09 8.02
N ASP A 35 -12.03 17.15 8.50
CA ASP A 35 -11.32 18.10 7.66
C ASP A 35 -9.90 17.58 7.43
N ALA A 36 -9.63 17.02 6.24
CA ALA A 36 -8.33 16.46 5.91
C ALA A 36 -7.76 17.08 4.63
N SER A 37 -6.46 17.36 4.65
CA SER A 37 -5.74 17.96 3.52
C SER A 37 -4.37 17.33 3.31
N ILE A 38 -3.77 17.58 2.15
CA ILE A 38 -2.43 17.12 1.78
C ILE A 38 -1.45 18.30 1.80
N LEU A 39 -0.30 18.08 2.43
CA LEU A 39 0.88 18.90 2.25
C LEU A 39 1.89 18.13 1.39
N ILE A 40 2.12 18.60 0.17
CA ILE A 40 3.02 17.94 -0.78
C ILE A 40 4.46 18.20 -0.38
N THR A 41 5.20 17.14 -0.02
CA THR A 41 6.59 17.23 0.46
C THR A 41 7.62 17.17 -0.66
N SER A 42 7.30 16.47 -1.75
CA SER A 42 8.16 16.36 -2.93
C SER A 42 7.34 16.15 -4.19
N ASN A 43 7.88 16.57 -5.34
CA ASN A 43 7.31 16.25 -6.64
C ASN A 43 8.14 15.14 -7.29
N ILE A 44 7.62 13.91 -7.22
CA ILE A 44 8.23 12.71 -7.78
C ILE A 44 7.62 12.33 -9.13
N SER A 45 6.66 13.13 -9.61
CA SER A 45 6.10 13.04 -10.96
C SER A 45 6.99 13.82 -11.95
N PRO A 46 6.81 13.65 -13.28
CA PRO A 46 7.54 14.46 -14.27
C PRO A 46 7.43 15.97 -13.98
N PRO A 47 8.41 16.79 -14.41
CA PRO A 47 8.46 18.22 -14.09
C PRO A 47 7.13 18.92 -14.39
N GLY A 48 6.57 19.65 -13.41
CA GLY A 48 5.30 20.35 -13.57
C GLY A 48 4.53 20.54 -12.26
N THR A 49 3.23 20.83 -12.39
CA THR A 49 2.29 20.96 -11.25
C THR A 49 2.21 19.65 -10.48
N PRO A 50 2.23 19.67 -9.13
CA PRO A 50 2.02 18.46 -8.35
C PRO A 50 0.72 17.75 -8.74
N VAL A 51 0.84 16.47 -9.05
CA VAL A 51 -0.30 15.65 -9.47
C VAL A 51 -1.10 15.22 -8.25
N ILE A 52 -2.43 15.30 -8.35
CA ILE A 52 -3.39 14.71 -7.42
C ILE A 52 -4.34 13.81 -8.20
N ASN A 53 -5.02 12.89 -7.52
CA ASN A 53 -6.08 12.12 -8.15
C ASN A 53 -7.35 13.00 -8.26
N PRO A 54 -7.83 13.34 -9.47
CA PRO A 54 -8.98 14.23 -9.66
C PRO A 54 -10.31 13.63 -9.16
N LEU A 55 -10.38 12.32 -8.94
CA LEU A 55 -11.57 11.64 -8.42
C LEU A 55 -11.65 11.65 -6.89
N TRP A 56 -10.59 12.10 -6.21
CA TRP A 56 -10.48 12.05 -4.77
C TRP A 56 -10.56 13.45 -4.16
N ASN A 57 -11.23 13.54 -3.01
CA ASN A 57 -11.28 14.75 -2.20
C ASN A 57 -9.96 14.90 -1.41
N THR A 58 -8.95 15.47 -2.05
CA THR A 58 -7.59 15.63 -1.50
C THR A 58 -7.10 17.09 -1.62
N PRO A 59 -7.68 18.03 -0.84
CA PRO A 59 -7.32 19.44 -0.94
C PRO A 59 -5.84 19.64 -0.60
N VAL A 60 -5.13 20.41 -1.44
CA VAL A 60 -3.70 20.67 -1.29
C VAL A 60 -3.48 22.02 -0.62
N ILE A 61 -2.72 22.03 0.49
CA ILE A 61 -2.58 23.23 1.34
C ILE A 61 -1.20 23.88 1.24
N ASN A 62 -0.34 23.51 0.29
CA ASN A 62 1.03 24.04 0.19
C ASN A 62 1.12 25.58 0.20
N ASN A 63 0.19 26.30 -0.46
CA ASN A 63 0.19 27.77 -0.43
C ASN A 63 -0.26 28.31 0.94
N GLN A 64 -1.32 27.75 1.51
CA GLN A 64 -1.81 28.13 2.85
C GLN A 64 -0.76 27.85 3.93
N ALA A 65 -0.04 26.73 3.82
CA ALA A 65 1.06 26.37 4.71
C ALA A 65 2.23 27.36 4.63
N ARG A 66 2.50 27.96 3.46
CA ARG A 66 3.52 29.02 3.33
C ARG A 66 3.10 30.31 4.03
N GLU A 67 1.82 30.63 4.03
CA GLU A 67 1.28 31.90 4.54
C GLU A 67 0.92 31.82 6.03
N ASN A 68 0.47 30.65 6.50
CA ASN A 68 -0.16 30.49 7.81
C ASN A 68 0.28 29.20 8.52
N TRP A 69 1.56 28.83 8.40
CA TRP A 69 2.12 27.61 9.01
C TRP A 69 1.82 27.51 10.50
N GLU A 70 2.00 28.59 11.26
CA GLU A 70 1.85 28.57 12.71
C GLU A 70 0.44 28.17 13.14
N ALA A 71 -0.60 28.74 12.53
CA ALA A 71 -1.98 28.38 12.86
C ALA A 71 -2.28 26.93 12.48
N ILE A 72 -1.86 26.49 11.28
CA ILE A 72 -2.05 25.11 10.83
C ILE A 72 -1.35 24.13 11.80
N ASN A 73 -0.11 24.42 12.17
CA ASN A 73 0.67 23.59 13.09
C ASN A 73 0.08 23.57 14.52
N ASN A 74 -0.58 24.65 14.93
CA ASN A 74 -1.27 24.74 16.22
C ASN A 74 -2.57 23.94 16.27
N GLU A 75 -3.23 23.71 15.15
CA GLU A 75 -4.55 23.07 15.11
C GLU A 75 -4.50 21.61 14.67
N ALA A 76 -3.70 21.30 13.64
CA ALA A 76 -3.77 20.05 12.91
C ALA A 76 -3.05 18.87 13.58
N ILE A 77 -3.51 17.66 13.25
CA ILE A 77 -2.78 16.40 13.43
C ILE A 77 -2.11 16.07 12.09
N PHE A 78 -0.79 15.87 12.12
CA PHE A 78 0.01 15.55 10.95
C PHE A 78 0.22 14.04 10.86
N ILE A 79 -0.08 13.46 9.70
CA ILE A 79 0.22 12.05 9.39
C ILE A 79 1.38 12.03 8.40
N ALA A 80 2.51 11.44 8.79
CA ALA A 80 3.69 11.31 7.96
C ALA A 80 4.01 9.85 7.61
N PRO A 81 4.63 9.60 6.44
CA PRO A 81 5.22 8.30 6.13
C PRO A 81 6.48 8.05 6.97
N ASP A 82 6.88 6.78 7.08
CA ASP A 82 8.04 6.32 7.84
C ASP A 82 9.41 6.65 7.23
N ASP A 83 9.45 7.23 6.02
CA ASP A 83 10.69 7.69 5.36
C ASP A 83 11.09 9.12 5.77
N LEU A 84 10.33 9.77 6.66
CA LEU A 84 10.65 11.10 7.20
C LEU A 84 11.54 10.99 8.45
N ASP A 85 12.77 11.49 8.35
CA ASP A 85 13.74 11.49 9.46
C ASP A 85 13.29 12.42 10.60
N GLY A 86 12.73 11.83 11.67
CA GLY A 86 12.22 12.57 12.81
C GLY A 86 11.16 13.60 12.40
N ASN A 87 11.12 14.75 13.07
CA ASN A 87 10.12 15.79 12.84
C ASN A 87 10.72 17.06 12.20
N PRO A 88 11.11 17.02 10.91
CA PRO A 88 11.83 18.12 10.26
C PRO A 88 10.97 19.38 10.10
N LEU A 89 9.64 19.25 10.12
CA LEU A 89 8.71 20.38 10.06
C LEU A 89 8.32 20.92 11.44
N ASN A 90 8.83 20.33 12.52
CA ASN A 90 8.46 20.66 13.90
C ASN A 90 6.94 20.67 14.12
N CYS A 91 6.26 19.67 13.57
CA CYS A 91 4.84 19.43 13.72
C CYS A 91 4.50 19.18 15.19
N LYS A 92 3.55 19.92 15.76
CA LYS A 92 3.20 19.79 17.19
C LYS A 92 2.51 18.47 17.53
N ARG A 93 1.81 17.88 16.56
CA ARG A 93 1.00 16.67 16.70
C ARG A 93 1.29 15.74 15.54
N LEU A 94 2.41 15.06 15.61
CA LEU A 94 2.87 14.16 14.55
C LEU A 94 2.55 12.71 14.88
N VAL A 95 2.02 12.00 13.91
CA VAL A 95 1.89 10.53 13.93
C VAL A 95 2.48 9.95 12.66
N TYR A 96 3.03 8.75 12.75
CA TYR A 96 3.56 8.04 11.59
C TYR A 96 2.61 6.96 11.13
N TYR A 97 2.38 6.93 9.83
CA TYR A 97 1.83 5.80 9.13
C TYR A 97 2.99 5.01 8.53
N VAL A 98 3.31 3.88 9.15
CA VAL A 98 4.43 3.03 8.75
C VAL A 98 4.02 2.18 7.55
N LEU A 99 4.57 2.53 6.38
CA LEU A 99 4.26 1.92 5.08
C LEU A 99 5.35 0.95 4.61
N GLY A 100 6.48 0.86 5.33
CA GLY A 100 7.52 -0.15 5.15
C GLY A 100 7.87 -0.90 6.43
N ARG A 101 8.74 -1.90 6.31
CA ARG A 101 9.24 -2.67 7.45
C ARG A 101 10.22 -1.83 8.27
N GLU A 102 10.02 -1.82 9.58
CA GLU A 102 11.00 -1.27 10.54
C GLU A 102 12.22 -2.19 10.63
N ASN A 103 13.39 -1.60 10.42
CA ASN A 103 14.68 -2.31 10.54
C ASN A 103 15.45 -1.91 11.81
N VAL A 104 15.06 -0.80 12.44
CA VAL A 104 15.60 -0.32 13.70
C VAL A 104 14.40 0.17 14.49
N ALA A 105 14.38 -0.14 15.79
CA ALA A 105 13.36 0.42 16.68
C ALA A 105 13.45 1.96 16.63
N PRO A 106 12.32 2.67 16.49
CA PRO A 106 12.32 4.11 16.53
C PRO A 106 12.99 4.63 17.80
N ALA A 107 13.83 5.66 17.65
CA ALA A 107 14.50 6.30 18.78
C ALA A 107 13.62 7.33 19.50
N ASP A 108 12.48 7.69 18.90
CA ASP A 108 11.50 8.64 19.43
C ASP A 108 10.24 7.92 19.95
N ASP A 109 9.37 8.68 20.61
CA ASP A 109 8.13 8.22 21.22
C ASP A 109 6.87 8.60 20.39
N TYR A 110 7.03 8.97 19.12
CA TYR A 110 5.89 9.33 18.28
C TYR A 110 4.93 8.14 18.15
N TYR A 111 3.63 8.46 18.15
CA TYR A 111 2.60 7.45 17.88
C TYR A 111 2.73 6.95 16.44
N ARG A 112 2.71 5.63 16.28
CA ARG A 112 2.83 4.93 15.00
C ARG A 112 1.67 3.98 14.82
N PHE A 113 1.13 3.95 13.62
CA PHE A 113 0.25 2.89 13.16
C PHE A 113 0.78 2.34 11.83
N TYR A 114 0.49 1.07 11.57
CA TYR A 114 1.17 0.30 10.54
C TYR A 114 0.22 -0.09 9.43
N TYR A 115 0.71 -0.09 8.20
CA TYR A 115 -0.02 -0.61 7.04
C TYR A 115 -0.36 -2.09 7.19
N THR A 116 0.56 -2.86 7.77
CA THR A 116 0.41 -4.29 8.04
C THR A 116 1.06 -4.66 9.37
N ARG A 117 0.53 -5.69 10.02
CA ARG A 117 1.12 -6.31 11.22
C ARG A 117 2.49 -6.93 10.98
N ALA A 118 2.90 -7.11 9.72
CA ALA A 118 4.18 -7.69 9.37
C ALA A 118 5.35 -6.69 9.40
N PHE A 119 5.07 -5.38 9.49
CA PHE A 119 6.07 -4.32 9.40
C PHE A 119 6.78 -3.91 10.70
N PRO A 120 6.17 -3.99 11.89
CA PRO A 120 6.89 -3.72 13.14
C PRO A 120 8.11 -4.61 13.30
N MET A 121 9.16 -4.05 13.89
CA MET A 121 10.36 -4.83 14.22
C MET A 121 10.08 -5.88 15.30
N ASP A 122 9.32 -5.50 16.33
CA ASP A 122 8.89 -6.36 17.43
C ASP A 122 7.52 -6.97 17.14
N LYS A 123 7.52 -8.18 16.56
CA LYS A 123 6.30 -8.92 16.21
C LYS A 123 5.54 -9.50 17.41
N THR A 124 6.06 -9.36 18.63
CA THR A 124 5.40 -9.88 19.84
C THR A 124 4.37 -8.91 20.42
N LYS A 125 4.43 -7.64 19.98
CA LYS A 125 3.52 -6.59 20.43
C LYS A 125 2.38 -6.40 19.45
N GLU A 126 1.18 -6.27 19.99
CA GLU A 126 0.07 -5.75 19.21
C GLU A 126 0.34 -4.28 18.88
N VAL A 127 0.22 -3.94 17.60
CA VAL A 127 0.36 -2.58 17.09
C VAL A 127 -0.95 -2.16 16.42
N PRO A 128 -1.28 -0.85 16.44
CA PRO A 128 -2.42 -0.36 15.67
C PRO A 128 -2.13 -0.53 14.18
N THR A 129 -3.04 -1.17 13.45
CA THR A 129 -2.91 -1.41 12.02
C THR A 129 -4.08 -0.82 11.25
N LEU A 130 -3.78 -0.22 10.11
CA LEU A 130 -4.77 0.26 9.16
C LEU A 130 -4.35 -0.22 7.77
N LEU A 131 -4.94 -1.31 7.28
CA LEU A 131 -4.68 -1.78 5.92
C LEU A 131 -5.64 -1.10 4.95
N LEU A 132 -5.14 -0.09 4.23
CA LEU A 132 -5.86 0.55 3.13
C LEU A 132 -5.44 -0.11 1.82
N LEU A 133 -6.26 -0.99 1.26
CA LEU A 133 -5.94 -1.70 0.01
C LEU A 133 -5.98 -0.74 -1.20
N PRO A 134 -4.85 -0.46 -1.87
CA PRO A 134 -4.83 0.42 -3.04
C PRO A 134 -5.14 -0.38 -4.32
N VAL A 135 -6.18 -1.19 -4.32
CA VAL A 135 -6.62 -1.98 -5.48
C VAL A 135 -8.04 -1.59 -5.85
N ASP A 136 -8.23 -1.24 -7.13
CA ASP A 136 -9.55 -1.03 -7.69
C ASP A 136 -10.19 -2.40 -7.99
N LEU A 137 -11.09 -2.85 -7.10
CA LEU A 137 -11.75 -4.14 -7.24
C LEU A 137 -12.75 -4.20 -8.41
N SER A 138 -13.22 -3.04 -8.90
CA SER A 138 -14.05 -3.00 -10.11
C SER A 138 -13.25 -3.35 -11.36
N LEU A 139 -11.94 -3.11 -11.30
CA LEU A 139 -11.01 -3.37 -12.39
C LEU A 139 -10.26 -4.70 -12.23
N PHE A 140 -9.66 -4.94 -11.06
CA PHE A 140 -8.89 -6.14 -10.77
C PHE A 140 -9.79 -7.22 -10.17
N ASN A 141 -10.32 -8.07 -11.04
CA ASN A 141 -11.19 -9.18 -10.71
C ASN A 141 -11.14 -10.22 -11.83
N ALA A 142 -11.66 -11.42 -11.54
CA ALA A 142 -11.77 -12.53 -12.49
C ALA A 142 -13.08 -12.53 -13.30
N ASN A 143 -13.81 -11.40 -13.38
CA ASN A 143 -15.01 -11.34 -14.21
C ASN A 143 -14.62 -11.36 -15.69
N ASN A 144 -15.40 -12.07 -16.51
CA ASN A 144 -15.17 -12.20 -17.95
C ASN A 144 -13.74 -12.67 -18.28
N THR A 145 -13.21 -13.60 -17.48
CA THR A 145 -11.85 -14.14 -17.66
C THR A 145 -11.78 -14.87 -19.01
N PRO A 146 -10.91 -14.44 -19.95
CA PRO A 146 -10.67 -15.16 -21.19
C PRO A 146 -9.87 -16.45 -20.93
N GLU A 147 -9.57 -17.22 -21.98
CA GLU A 147 -8.60 -18.30 -21.83
C GLU A 147 -7.25 -17.75 -21.33
N ARG A 148 -6.67 -18.40 -20.32
CA ARG A 148 -5.37 -18.01 -19.76
C ARG A 148 -4.25 -18.59 -20.59
N THR A 149 -3.64 -17.76 -21.44
CA THR A 149 -2.69 -18.18 -22.48
C THR A 149 -1.27 -17.67 -22.27
N GLN A 150 -1.05 -16.76 -21.32
CA GLN A 150 0.26 -16.13 -21.07
C GLN A 150 0.73 -16.34 -19.64
N ASP A 151 2.05 -16.21 -19.44
CA ASP A 151 2.68 -16.07 -18.13
C ASP A 151 3.38 -14.72 -18.07
N MET A 152 3.37 -14.08 -16.91
CA MET A 152 3.97 -12.76 -16.71
C MET A 152 5.05 -12.79 -15.64
N VAL A 153 5.92 -11.79 -15.64
CA VAL A 153 6.94 -11.61 -14.61
C VAL A 153 6.95 -10.20 -14.04
N TRP A 154 7.04 -10.08 -12.72
CA TRP A 154 7.22 -8.84 -12.00
C TRP A 154 8.52 -8.87 -11.21
N MET A 155 9.48 -8.02 -11.61
CA MET A 155 10.75 -7.88 -10.89
C MET A 155 10.64 -6.99 -9.65
N GLY A 156 9.74 -6.00 -9.71
CA GLY A 156 9.57 -4.98 -8.68
C GLY A 156 10.90 -4.38 -8.23
N LYS A 157 11.19 -4.54 -6.94
CA LYS A 157 12.32 -3.93 -6.26
C LYS A 157 13.65 -4.68 -6.43
N ASN A 158 13.65 -5.83 -7.10
CA ASN A 158 14.84 -6.67 -7.28
C ASN A 158 15.16 -6.88 -8.78
N PRO A 159 15.42 -5.81 -9.55
CA PRO A 159 15.69 -5.90 -10.99
C PRO A 159 16.95 -6.70 -11.35
N GLU A 160 17.89 -6.85 -10.42
CA GLU A 160 19.10 -7.65 -10.55
C GLU A 160 18.82 -9.14 -10.79
N HIS A 161 17.63 -9.63 -10.43
CA HIS A 161 17.22 -11.02 -10.69
C HIS A 161 16.68 -11.25 -12.11
N TRP A 162 16.66 -10.24 -12.97
CA TRP A 162 16.21 -10.36 -14.36
C TRP A 162 16.80 -11.55 -15.16
N PRO A 163 18.10 -11.89 -15.02
CA PRO A 163 18.68 -13.07 -15.69
C PRO A 163 18.04 -14.41 -15.27
N ASN A 164 17.41 -14.47 -14.11
CA ASN A 164 16.87 -15.71 -13.52
C ASN A 164 15.40 -15.98 -13.88
N ARG A 165 14.77 -15.12 -14.69
CA ARG A 165 13.35 -15.26 -15.05
C ARG A 165 13.09 -16.53 -15.88
N PRO A 166 11.90 -17.12 -15.79
CA PRO A 166 11.51 -18.21 -16.68
C PRO A 166 11.50 -17.78 -18.16
N PRO A 167 11.65 -18.70 -19.12
CA PRO A 167 11.51 -18.38 -20.54
C PRO A 167 10.07 -18.00 -20.89
N ASN A 168 9.88 -17.23 -21.98
CA ASN A 168 8.58 -16.89 -22.57
C ASN A 168 7.58 -16.13 -21.65
N VAL A 169 8.07 -15.46 -20.61
CA VAL A 169 7.26 -14.61 -19.74
C VAL A 169 7.18 -13.17 -20.26
N VAL A 170 6.01 -12.55 -20.11
CA VAL A 170 5.79 -11.14 -20.46
C VAL A 170 6.11 -10.24 -19.26
N PRO A 171 7.04 -9.29 -19.36
CA PRO A 171 7.45 -8.50 -18.21
C PRO A 171 6.46 -7.38 -17.89
N ILE A 172 6.10 -7.25 -16.62
CA ILE A 172 5.49 -6.03 -16.08
C ILE A 172 6.64 -5.09 -15.68
N THR A 173 6.54 -3.83 -16.08
CA THR A 173 7.52 -2.78 -15.78
C THR A 173 6.80 -1.55 -15.25
N TYR A 174 7.54 -0.59 -14.68
CA TYR A 174 6.95 0.70 -14.28
C TYR A 174 6.36 1.52 -15.42
N LYS A 175 6.64 1.17 -16.68
CA LYS A 175 6.13 1.86 -17.89
C LYS A 175 5.15 1.02 -18.70
N TRP A 176 4.99 -0.27 -18.36
CA TRP A 176 4.19 -1.20 -19.14
C TRP A 176 3.59 -2.30 -18.26
N PRO A 177 2.29 -2.61 -18.36
CA PRO A 177 1.30 -1.95 -19.21
C PRO A 177 1.12 -0.47 -18.86
N PRO A 178 0.86 0.41 -19.84
CA PRO A 178 0.84 1.86 -19.66
C PRO A 178 -0.35 2.34 -18.80
N THR A 179 -1.40 1.53 -18.71
CA THR A 179 -2.60 1.83 -17.92
C THR A 179 -2.92 0.69 -16.96
N ARG A 180 -3.67 1.01 -15.90
CA ARG A 180 -4.13 0.01 -14.92
C ARG A 180 -5.13 -0.95 -15.57
N GLU A 181 -5.89 -0.45 -16.53
CA GLU A 181 -6.90 -1.19 -17.30
C GLU A 181 -6.25 -2.24 -18.19
N GLU A 182 -5.18 -1.87 -18.90
CA GLU A 182 -4.39 -2.82 -19.68
C GLU A 182 -3.70 -3.84 -18.77
N LEU A 183 -3.19 -3.42 -17.61
CA LEU A 183 -2.62 -4.35 -16.64
C LEU A 183 -3.65 -5.39 -16.19
N ALA A 184 -4.86 -4.96 -15.80
CA ALA A 184 -5.92 -5.89 -15.41
C ALA A 184 -6.32 -6.84 -16.57
N ALA A 185 -6.39 -6.33 -17.80
CA ALA A 185 -6.68 -7.15 -18.98
C ALA A 185 -5.61 -8.23 -19.23
N HIS A 186 -4.33 -7.91 -19.07
CA HIS A 186 -3.24 -8.87 -19.15
C HIS A 186 -3.29 -9.87 -17.98
N LEU A 187 -3.47 -9.41 -16.74
CA LEU A 187 -3.51 -10.28 -15.57
C LEU A 187 -4.67 -11.31 -15.63
N ARG A 188 -5.81 -10.96 -16.24
CA ARG A 188 -6.91 -11.94 -16.48
C ARG A 188 -6.54 -13.02 -17.50
N GLN A 189 -5.63 -12.77 -18.42
CA GLN A 189 -5.11 -13.75 -19.38
C GLN A 189 -3.92 -14.56 -18.81
N THR A 190 -3.43 -14.20 -17.64
CA THR A 190 -2.22 -14.78 -17.05
C THR A 190 -2.53 -16.06 -16.29
N ARG A 191 -1.79 -17.15 -16.56
CA ARG A 191 -1.82 -18.37 -15.75
C ARG A 191 -0.95 -18.18 -14.51
N TYR A 192 0.32 -17.85 -14.73
CA TYR A 192 1.31 -17.63 -13.68
C TYR A 192 1.90 -16.22 -13.73
N LEU A 193 1.89 -15.52 -12.60
CA LEU A 193 2.71 -14.34 -12.37
C LEU A 193 3.95 -14.76 -11.57
N TYR A 194 5.10 -14.79 -12.21
CA TYR A 194 6.38 -14.96 -11.53
C TYR A 194 6.78 -13.65 -10.86
N THR A 195 7.00 -13.66 -9.55
CA THR A 195 7.35 -12.45 -8.80
C THR A 195 8.69 -12.58 -8.10
N TYR A 196 9.48 -11.51 -8.17
CA TYR A 196 10.71 -11.32 -7.40
C TYR A 196 10.54 -10.23 -6.33
N ASP A 197 9.34 -9.69 -6.16
CA ASP A 197 8.96 -8.74 -5.12
C ASP A 197 7.81 -9.36 -4.31
N ALA A 198 8.15 -10.05 -3.22
CA ALA A 198 7.20 -10.86 -2.45
C ALA A 198 6.04 -10.04 -1.87
N VAL A 199 6.30 -8.77 -1.52
CA VAL A 199 5.32 -7.86 -0.90
C VAL A 199 5.02 -6.72 -1.86
N SER A 200 4.17 -7.03 -2.84
CA SER A 200 3.79 -6.11 -3.90
C SER A 200 2.29 -6.12 -4.15
N CYS A 201 1.70 -4.94 -4.34
CA CYS A 201 0.29 -4.80 -4.67
C CYS A 201 -0.05 -5.51 -6.00
N THR A 202 0.89 -5.55 -6.94
CA THR A 202 0.80 -6.32 -8.20
C THR A 202 0.51 -7.81 -7.97
N ASN A 203 1.02 -8.40 -6.88
CA ASN A 203 0.77 -9.81 -6.56
C ASN A 203 -0.71 -10.00 -6.18
N THR A 204 -1.25 -9.14 -5.32
CA THR A 204 -2.67 -9.15 -4.93
C THR A 204 -3.58 -8.94 -6.15
N GLU A 205 -3.24 -7.99 -7.02
CA GLU A 205 -3.94 -7.72 -8.28
C GLU A 205 -4.00 -8.95 -9.20
N ALA A 206 -2.89 -9.68 -9.32
CA ALA A 206 -2.81 -10.89 -10.12
C ALA A 206 -3.69 -12.01 -9.57
N VAL A 207 -3.66 -12.24 -8.25
CA VAL A 207 -4.54 -13.23 -7.60
C VAL A 207 -6.01 -12.87 -7.76
N LEU A 208 -6.37 -11.59 -7.60
CA LEU A 208 -7.74 -11.10 -7.81
C LEU A 208 -8.21 -11.28 -9.26
N CYS A 209 -7.30 -11.15 -10.23
CA CYS A 209 -7.55 -11.48 -11.64
C CYS A 209 -7.50 -12.98 -11.95
N GLY A 210 -7.24 -13.83 -10.95
CA GLY A 210 -7.28 -15.29 -10.98
C GLY A 210 -5.98 -15.99 -11.42
N ALA A 211 -4.87 -15.26 -11.55
CA ALA A 211 -3.55 -15.87 -11.78
C ALA A 211 -3.02 -16.51 -10.48
N VAL A 212 -2.15 -17.51 -10.62
CA VAL A 212 -1.32 -18.00 -9.52
C VAL A 212 -0.03 -17.18 -9.48
N VAL A 213 0.37 -16.70 -8.31
CA VAL A 213 1.63 -15.98 -8.13
C VAL A 213 2.71 -16.97 -7.71
N ILE A 214 3.79 -17.09 -8.48
CA ILE A 214 4.94 -17.95 -8.16
C ILE A 214 6.06 -17.07 -7.62
N VAL A 215 6.39 -17.24 -6.33
CA VAL A 215 7.41 -16.44 -5.65
C VAL A 215 8.79 -17.03 -5.96
N LYS A 216 9.58 -16.32 -6.77
CA LYS A 216 10.95 -16.74 -7.14
C LYS A 216 12.02 -16.16 -6.22
N HIS A 217 11.69 -15.08 -5.50
CA HIS A 217 12.57 -14.46 -4.52
C HIS A 217 11.74 -13.85 -3.39
N ILE A 218 12.09 -14.17 -2.15
CA ILE A 218 11.39 -13.68 -0.97
C ILE A 218 12.24 -12.59 -0.30
N SER A 219 12.09 -11.36 -0.80
CA SER A 219 12.71 -10.21 -0.15
C SER A 219 11.85 -8.95 -0.18
N TYR A 220 12.21 -8.03 0.68
CA TYR A 220 11.68 -6.68 0.75
C TYR A 220 12.85 -5.72 0.95
N HIS A 221 13.18 -4.87 -0.03
CA HIS A 221 14.29 -3.90 0.05
C HIS A 221 15.64 -4.52 0.50
N GLY A 222 16.01 -5.67 -0.09
CA GLY A 222 17.27 -6.36 0.24
C GLY A 222 17.23 -7.20 1.53
N TRP A 223 16.09 -7.22 2.24
CA TRP A 223 15.91 -8.04 3.43
C TRP A 223 15.25 -9.38 3.09
N GLU A 224 15.82 -10.46 3.61
CA GLU A 224 15.19 -11.78 3.51
C GLU A 224 13.88 -11.83 4.29
N TRP A 225 12.85 -12.37 3.64
CA TRP A 225 11.57 -12.71 4.23
C TRP A 225 11.42 -14.23 4.17
N THR A 226 10.71 -14.80 5.13
CA THR A 226 10.32 -16.21 5.12
C THR A 226 8.90 -16.37 4.58
N LYS A 227 8.53 -17.60 4.23
CA LYS A 227 7.13 -17.95 3.94
C LYS A 227 6.20 -17.60 5.11
N ALA A 228 6.65 -17.80 6.35
CA ALA A 228 5.88 -17.46 7.55
C ALA A 228 5.66 -15.95 7.67
N ASP A 229 6.62 -15.12 7.26
CA ASP A 229 6.45 -13.66 7.24
C ASP A 229 5.38 -13.22 6.23
N MET A 230 5.34 -13.85 5.05
CA MET A 230 4.28 -13.61 4.07
C MET A 230 2.92 -14.10 4.58
N GLU A 231 2.88 -15.26 5.22
CA GLU A 231 1.66 -15.83 5.79
C GLU A 231 1.07 -14.96 6.91
N ALA A 232 1.93 -14.29 7.68
CA ALA A 232 1.53 -13.37 8.74
C ALA A 232 0.94 -12.04 8.23
N THR A 233 1.05 -11.73 6.93
CA THR A 233 0.37 -10.56 6.34
C THR A 233 -1.15 -10.75 6.35
N GLU A 234 -1.91 -9.67 6.24
CA GLU A 234 -3.37 -9.67 6.33
C GLU A 234 -4.03 -10.56 5.27
N PHE A 235 -3.41 -10.71 4.09
CA PHE A 235 -3.91 -11.55 3.02
C PHE A 235 -3.38 -12.99 3.07
N GLY A 236 -2.31 -13.24 3.82
CA GLY A 236 -1.63 -14.53 3.85
C GLY A 236 -1.12 -14.96 2.47
N ILE A 237 -1.05 -16.27 2.23
CA ILE A 237 -0.42 -16.87 1.05
C ILE A 237 -1.40 -17.56 0.09
N GLY A 238 -2.70 -17.32 0.22
CA GLY A 238 -3.70 -17.83 -0.71
C GLY A 238 -3.45 -17.29 -2.12
N GLY A 239 -3.31 -18.17 -3.11
CA GLY A 239 -2.91 -17.76 -4.47
C GLY A 239 -1.42 -17.65 -4.74
N PHE A 240 -0.57 -17.88 -3.73
CA PHE A 240 0.88 -17.87 -3.88
C PHE A 240 1.45 -19.28 -3.86
N ALA A 241 2.36 -19.59 -4.77
CA ALA A 241 3.15 -20.81 -4.85
C ALA A 241 4.62 -20.49 -4.56
N PHE A 242 5.30 -21.36 -3.80
CA PHE A 242 6.72 -21.20 -3.44
C PHE A 242 7.67 -22.11 -4.24
N ASP A 243 7.10 -23.02 -5.02
CA ASP A 243 7.79 -23.81 -6.03
C ASP A 243 6.82 -24.11 -7.20
N GLU A 244 7.31 -24.85 -8.19
CA GLU A 244 6.58 -25.15 -9.43
C GLU A 244 6.10 -26.61 -9.48
N SER A 245 6.05 -27.30 -8.33
CA SER A 245 5.46 -28.63 -8.27
C SER A 245 3.95 -28.58 -8.54
N GLU A 246 3.42 -29.60 -9.20
CA GLU A 246 1.98 -29.67 -9.52
C GLU A 246 1.10 -29.52 -8.26
N ALA A 247 1.52 -30.12 -7.14
CA ALA A 247 0.81 -30.03 -5.88
C ALA A 247 0.79 -28.60 -5.32
N GLU A 248 1.91 -27.87 -5.36
CA GLU A 248 1.98 -26.49 -4.86
C GLU A 248 1.22 -25.52 -5.77
N LEU A 249 1.32 -25.69 -7.09
CA LEU A 249 0.56 -24.90 -8.05
C LEU A 249 -0.94 -25.13 -7.90
N GLN A 250 -1.38 -26.37 -7.69
CA GLN A 250 -2.78 -26.69 -7.44
C GLN A 250 -3.26 -26.10 -6.10
N ARG A 251 -2.47 -26.23 -5.02
CA ARG A 251 -2.79 -25.60 -3.73
C ARG A 251 -2.94 -24.09 -3.88
N ALA A 252 -1.98 -23.43 -4.53
CA ALA A 252 -2.06 -21.99 -4.76
C ALA A 252 -3.30 -21.63 -5.59
N TYR A 253 -3.62 -22.43 -6.62
CA TYR A 253 -4.80 -22.22 -7.44
C TYR A 253 -6.10 -22.27 -6.61
N ASP A 254 -6.27 -23.32 -5.80
CA ASP A 254 -7.48 -23.55 -5.02
C ASP A 254 -7.64 -22.53 -3.88
N THR A 255 -6.53 -22.13 -3.27
CA THR A 255 -6.53 -21.19 -2.13
C THR A 255 -6.64 -19.71 -2.54
N ARG A 256 -6.68 -19.37 -3.84
CA ARG A 256 -6.89 -17.96 -4.28
C ARG A 256 -8.14 -17.34 -3.67
N ILE A 257 -9.20 -18.13 -3.50
CA ILE A 257 -10.48 -17.65 -2.96
C ILE A 257 -10.33 -17.11 -1.54
N GLU A 258 -9.37 -17.64 -0.76
CA GLU A 258 -9.07 -17.15 0.59
C GLU A 258 -8.57 -15.72 0.56
N LEU A 259 -7.68 -15.38 -0.37
CA LEU A 259 -7.20 -14.01 -0.56
C LEU A 259 -8.36 -13.09 -0.97
N VAL A 260 -9.21 -13.54 -1.91
CA VAL A 260 -10.38 -12.75 -2.34
C VAL A 260 -11.31 -12.46 -1.15
N GLN A 261 -11.54 -13.44 -0.28
CA GLN A 261 -12.35 -13.26 0.93
C GLN A 261 -11.71 -12.27 1.90
N LYS A 262 -10.42 -12.42 2.21
CA LYS A 262 -9.68 -11.50 3.10
C LYS A 262 -9.64 -10.07 2.55
N VAL A 263 -9.54 -9.89 1.23
CA VAL A 263 -9.65 -8.59 0.57
C VAL A 263 -11.02 -7.96 0.82
N ARG A 264 -12.11 -8.73 0.66
CA ARG A 264 -13.47 -8.23 0.91
C ARG A 264 -13.67 -7.83 2.37
N GLU A 265 -13.20 -8.66 3.30
CA GLU A 265 -13.26 -8.39 4.75
C GLU A 265 -12.46 -7.13 5.11
N THR A 266 -11.28 -6.95 4.50
CA THR A 266 -10.43 -5.77 4.68
C THR A 266 -11.13 -4.51 4.19
N VAL A 267 -11.71 -4.53 2.99
CA VAL A 267 -12.45 -3.38 2.44
C VAL A 267 -13.68 -3.06 3.30
N ALA A 268 -14.43 -4.07 3.72
CA ALA A 268 -15.63 -3.87 4.54
C ALA A 268 -15.31 -3.31 5.94
N SER A 269 -14.16 -3.70 6.52
CA SER A 269 -13.74 -3.26 7.85
C SER A 269 -12.89 -1.99 7.87
N PHE A 270 -12.48 -1.47 6.70
CA PHE A 270 -11.57 -0.33 6.62
C PHE A 270 -12.11 0.94 7.30
N ARG A 271 -13.33 1.37 6.95
CA ARG A 271 -13.91 2.61 7.51
C ARG A 271 -14.12 2.57 9.03
N PRO A 272 -14.67 1.48 9.61
CA PRO A 272 -14.71 1.31 11.06
C PRO A 272 -13.32 1.46 11.71
N LYS A 273 -12.28 0.81 11.17
CA LYS A 273 -10.91 0.93 11.68
C LYS A 273 -10.32 2.33 11.53
N LEU A 274 -10.64 3.03 10.44
CA LEU A 274 -10.22 4.41 10.25
C LEU A 274 -10.88 5.34 11.28
N LEU A 275 -12.16 5.12 11.61
CA LEU A 275 -12.84 5.86 12.68
C LEU A 275 -12.18 5.60 14.04
N GLU A 276 -11.86 4.35 14.37
CA GLU A 276 -11.15 4.01 15.62
C GLU A 276 -9.79 4.70 15.71
N LEU A 277 -9.02 4.71 14.61
CA LEU A 277 -7.75 5.43 14.53
C LEU A 277 -7.95 6.95 14.69
N ALA A 278 -8.97 7.51 14.03
CA ALA A 278 -9.27 8.93 14.12
C ALA A 278 -9.65 9.31 15.57
N ASP A 279 -10.57 8.58 16.20
CA ASP A 279 -10.96 8.79 17.59
C ASP A 279 -9.75 8.71 18.54
N HIS A 280 -8.88 7.72 18.34
CA HIS A 280 -7.68 7.57 19.15
C HIS A 280 -6.70 8.74 18.97
N THR A 281 -6.41 9.14 17.74
CA THR A 281 -5.50 10.27 17.47
C THR A 281 -6.07 11.61 17.93
N GLN A 282 -7.38 11.83 17.81
CA GLN A 282 -8.06 13.01 18.37
C GLN A 282 -7.95 13.04 19.90
N TRP A 283 -8.13 11.90 20.56
CA TRP A 283 -7.99 11.78 22.01
C TRP A 283 -6.55 12.01 22.47
N LEU A 284 -5.56 11.46 21.75
CA LEU A 284 -4.14 11.58 22.05
C LEU A 284 -3.69 13.05 22.10
N PHE A 285 -4.28 13.89 21.25
CA PHE A 285 -3.95 15.32 21.15
C PHE A 285 -5.09 16.25 21.58
N LYS A 286 -5.95 15.81 22.50
CA LYS A 286 -7.09 16.61 22.97
C LYS A 286 -6.68 17.92 23.65
N ASP A 287 -5.45 17.99 24.17
CA ASP A 287 -4.87 19.14 24.85
C ASP A 287 -4.16 20.12 23.88
#